data_AF-A0AAU2N0H9-F1
#
_entry.id   AF-A0AAU2N0H9-F1
#
_cell.length_a   1.000
_cell.length_b   1.000
_cell.length_c   1.000
_cell.angle_alpha   90.00
_cell.angle_beta   90.00
_cell.angle_gamma   90.00
#
_symmetry.space_group_name_H-M   'P 1'
#
loop_
_entity.id
_entity.type
_entity.pdbx_description
1 polymer ?
#
loop_
_entity_poly.entity_id
_entity_poly.type
_entity_poly.pdbx_seq_one_letter_code
_entity_poly.pdbx_strand_id
1 'polypeptide(L)'
;MKLTRPALALAIGALAPALLLATPALAAGQAAAAPAKATAITAGESPYDTMSDAELRAEVNRILAGKPGKGVTSAAHKALAGTTEDVRTFLKTGLAKAQDEDNMVAILRILGGKPGKGVTREANKALDGTPADRIAFLKTGLAKAQDEDNMVAILRILGGKPGKGVTREANKALDGTPADRTAFLKTGLRLAQAEDDRVEAFRILARPGLSDALRAAAVKAIEGTPEELRYFITVGQFQV
;
A
#
# COMPACT_ATOMS: atom_id res chain seq x y z
N MET A 1 -28.93 -44.05 -19.32
CA MET A 1 -29.91 -42.97 -19.13
C MET A 1 -29.30 -41.69 -19.68
N LYS A 2 -29.85 -41.16 -20.77
CA LYS A 2 -29.36 -39.94 -21.47
C LYS A 2 -30.36 -38.82 -21.18
N LEU A 3 -29.88 -37.66 -20.76
CA LEU A 3 -30.66 -36.41 -20.76
C LEU A 3 -29.83 -35.31 -21.43
N THR A 4 -30.33 -34.92 -22.60
CA THR A 4 -30.02 -33.72 -23.39
C THR A 4 -30.95 -32.58 -22.94
N ARG A 5 -30.54 -31.31 -23.10
CA ARG A 5 -31.28 -30.21 -23.78
C ARG A 5 -30.71 -28.79 -23.48
N PRO A 6 -31.01 -27.78 -24.33
CA PRO A 6 -30.08 -26.72 -24.75
C PRO A 6 -30.56 -25.26 -24.50
N ALA A 7 -29.78 -24.31 -25.06
CA ALA A 7 -29.88 -22.85 -25.06
C ALA A 7 -31.07 -22.20 -25.81
N LEU A 8 -31.40 -20.95 -25.45
CA LEU A 8 -31.83 -19.74 -26.24
C LEU A 8 -32.53 -18.76 -25.25
N ALA A 9 -32.66 -17.43 -25.39
CA ALA A 9 -32.74 -16.56 -26.57
C ALA A 9 -32.43 -15.07 -26.24
N LEU A 10 -31.99 -14.36 -27.27
CA LEU A 10 -31.95 -12.91 -27.47
C LEU A 10 -33.34 -12.41 -27.94
N ALA A 11 -33.74 -11.18 -27.57
CA ALA A 11 -34.73 -10.41 -28.34
C ALA A 11 -34.53 -8.90 -28.17
N ILE A 12 -34.48 -8.22 -29.32
CA ILE A 12 -34.35 -6.78 -29.57
C ILE A 12 -35.76 -6.17 -29.71
N GLY A 13 -35.97 -4.94 -29.28
CA GLY A 13 -37.16 -4.17 -29.60
C GLY A 13 -36.95 -2.66 -29.45
N ALA A 14 -36.85 -1.96 -30.58
CA ALA A 14 -36.77 -0.50 -30.68
C ALA A 14 -38.18 0.11 -30.77
N LEU A 15 -38.40 1.30 -30.19
CA LEU A 15 -39.37 2.28 -30.67
C LEU A 15 -39.11 3.68 -30.05
N ALA A 16 -38.87 4.66 -30.90
CA ALA A 16 -39.13 6.10 -30.71
C ALA A 16 -40.24 6.49 -31.74
N PRO A 17 -40.94 7.67 -31.73
CA PRO A 17 -40.50 8.98 -31.22
C PRO A 17 -41.59 9.95 -30.63
N ALA A 18 -41.10 11.07 -30.08
CA ALA A 18 -41.60 12.47 -30.06
C ALA A 18 -43.06 12.85 -29.71
N LEU A 19 -43.28 13.76 -28.74
CA LEU A 19 -43.62 15.20 -28.93
C LEU A 19 -44.00 15.94 -27.61
N LEU A 20 -43.46 17.16 -27.47
CA LEU A 20 -44.02 18.44 -26.97
C LEU A 20 -44.61 18.65 -25.53
N LEU A 21 -44.00 19.64 -24.86
CA LEU A 21 -44.55 20.79 -24.09
C LEU A 21 -45.61 20.58 -23.00
N ALA A 22 -45.25 20.91 -21.76
CA ALA A 22 -45.99 21.84 -20.89
C ALA A 22 -45.21 22.16 -19.60
N THR A 23 -44.91 23.44 -19.37
CA THR A 23 -44.61 23.98 -18.04
C THR A 23 -45.92 24.14 -17.25
N PRO A 24 -45.86 24.06 -15.91
CA PRO A 24 -46.58 25.07 -15.15
C PRO A 24 -45.68 25.77 -14.13
N ALA A 25 -45.86 27.08 -14.06
CA ALA A 25 -45.43 27.94 -12.99
C ALA A 25 -46.08 27.53 -11.66
N LEU A 26 -45.30 27.56 -10.57
CA LEU A 26 -45.84 27.54 -9.22
C LEU A 26 -45.23 28.70 -8.42
N ALA A 27 -46.05 29.71 -8.19
CA ALA A 27 -45.85 30.72 -7.17
C ALA A 27 -46.73 30.37 -5.97
N ALA A 28 -46.12 30.05 -4.83
CA ALA A 28 -46.76 30.10 -3.52
C ALA A 28 -45.68 30.31 -2.47
N GLY A 29 -45.85 31.35 -1.66
CA GLY A 29 -44.82 31.92 -0.81
C GLY A 29 -44.32 31.04 0.32
N GLN A 30 -43.07 31.28 0.70
CA GLN A 30 -42.57 30.98 2.02
C GLN A 30 -41.95 32.25 2.59
N ALA A 31 -42.36 32.57 3.81
CA ALA A 31 -42.04 33.78 4.54
C ALA A 31 -40.54 34.05 4.63
N ALA A 32 -40.19 35.33 4.55
CA ALA A 32 -38.86 35.85 4.81
C ALA A 32 -38.36 35.42 6.19
N ALA A 33 -37.44 34.47 6.22
CA ALA A 33 -36.57 34.26 7.37
C ALA A 33 -35.59 35.44 7.42
N ALA A 34 -35.61 36.17 8.53
CA ALA A 34 -34.61 37.19 8.83
C ALA A 34 -33.20 36.57 8.68
N PRO A 35 -32.24 37.26 8.03
CA PRO A 35 -30.87 36.78 8.04
C PRO A 35 -30.37 36.85 9.48
N ALA A 36 -30.14 35.68 10.08
CA ALA A 36 -29.25 35.60 11.22
C ALA A 36 -27.95 36.28 10.78
N LYS A 37 -27.49 37.28 11.55
CA LYS A 37 -26.15 37.85 11.42
C LYS A 37 -25.16 36.69 11.58
N ALA A 38 -24.78 36.08 10.47
CA ALA A 38 -23.50 35.43 10.37
C ALA A 38 -22.49 36.54 10.60
N THR A 39 -21.89 36.55 11.79
CA THR A 39 -20.58 37.17 11.97
C THR A 39 -19.69 36.58 10.88
N ALA A 40 -19.49 37.36 9.82
CA ALA A 40 -18.52 37.04 8.80
C ALA A 40 -17.19 36.88 9.51
N ILE A 41 -16.67 35.65 9.54
CA ILE A 41 -15.24 35.45 9.76
C ILE A 41 -14.59 36.18 8.59
N THR A 42 -13.96 37.32 8.90
CA THR A 42 -13.08 38.03 7.98
C THR A 42 -12.10 37.02 7.40
N ALA A 43 -12.20 36.76 6.09
CA ALA A 43 -11.22 35.98 5.37
C ALA A 43 -9.88 36.73 5.43
N GLY A 44 -9.07 36.45 6.46
CA GLY A 44 -7.81 37.15 6.70
C GLY A 44 -7.23 37.02 8.11
N GLU A 45 -8.05 36.80 9.15
CA GLU A 45 -7.52 36.63 10.52
C GLU A 45 -7.31 35.15 10.84
N SER A 46 -6.08 34.80 11.20
CA SER A 46 -5.76 33.47 11.69
C SER A 46 -6.29 33.31 13.11
N PRO A 47 -6.76 32.12 13.52
CA PRO A 47 -7.14 31.85 14.91
C PRO A 47 -6.05 32.22 15.92
N TYR A 48 -4.78 32.21 15.49
CA TYR A 48 -3.62 32.54 16.32
C TYR A 48 -3.40 34.05 16.52
N ASP A 49 -4.10 34.92 15.79
CA ASP A 49 -3.95 36.38 15.90
C ASP A 49 -4.56 36.95 17.17
N THR A 50 -5.61 36.32 17.67
CA THR A 50 -6.34 36.76 18.87
C THR A 50 -5.94 36.01 20.14
N MET A 51 -5.15 34.94 20.00
CA MET A 51 -4.68 34.14 21.14
C MET A 51 -3.62 34.88 21.95
N SER A 52 -3.72 34.76 23.27
CA SER A 52 -2.70 35.22 24.21
C SER A 52 -1.41 34.38 24.09
N ASP A 53 -0.30 34.90 24.59
CA ASP A 53 0.98 34.17 24.61
C ASP A 53 0.88 32.81 25.32
N ALA A 54 0.16 32.76 26.45
CA ALA A 54 -0.06 31.53 27.20
C ALA A 54 -0.80 30.47 26.38
N GLU A 55 -1.83 30.88 25.62
CA GLU A 55 -2.60 29.98 24.77
C GLU A 55 -1.79 29.50 23.56
N LEU A 56 -1.01 30.39 22.92
CA LEU A 56 -0.11 30.02 21.82
C LEU A 56 0.95 29.02 22.26
N ARG A 57 1.59 29.26 23.40
CA ARG A 57 2.60 28.33 23.97
C ARG A 57 1.98 26.99 24.37
N ALA A 58 0.75 27.00 24.92
CA ALA A 58 0.02 25.78 25.22
C ALA A 58 -0.29 24.96 23.95
N GLU A 59 -0.62 25.62 22.83
CA GLU A 59 -0.82 24.97 21.53
C GLU A 59 0.46 24.26 21.05
N VAL A 60 1.60 24.96 21.08
CA VAL A 60 2.89 24.36 20.68
C VAL A 60 3.27 23.18 21.59
N ASN A 61 3.02 23.28 22.89
CA ASN A 61 3.26 22.17 23.81
C ASN A 61 2.35 20.97 23.53
N ARG A 62 1.10 21.19 23.10
CA ARG A 62 0.21 20.11 22.66
C ARG A 62 0.73 19.41 21.40
N ILE A 63 1.25 20.19 20.44
CA ILE A 63 1.90 19.63 19.25
C ILE A 63 3.09 18.75 19.64
N LEU A 64 3.95 19.23 20.56
CA LEU A 64 5.09 18.46 21.07
C LEU A 64 4.67 17.18 21.82
N ALA A 65 3.59 17.24 22.60
CA ALA A 65 3.04 16.07 23.28
C ALA A 65 2.55 14.98 22.30
N GLY A 66 2.17 15.37 21.08
CA GLY A 66 1.84 14.47 19.97
C GLY A 66 3.03 13.71 19.38
N LYS A 67 4.25 13.90 19.92
CA LYS A 67 5.51 13.29 19.44
C LYS A 67 5.71 13.49 17.93
N PRO A 68 5.76 14.74 17.46
CA PRO A 68 5.84 15.03 16.05
C PRO A 68 7.23 14.66 15.50
N GLY A 69 7.41 14.81 14.19
CA GLY A 69 8.70 14.59 13.55
C GLY A 69 9.81 15.51 14.09
N LYS A 70 11.05 15.21 13.70
CA LYS A 70 12.23 15.94 14.21
C LYS A 70 12.24 17.39 13.76
N GLY A 71 11.82 17.66 12.51
CA GLY A 71 11.68 19.00 11.97
C GLY A 71 10.69 19.83 12.78
N VAL A 72 9.47 19.30 12.97
CA VAL A 72 8.44 19.96 13.79
C VAL A 72 8.91 20.17 15.23
N THR A 73 9.54 19.15 15.85
CA THR A 73 10.06 19.24 17.22
C THR A 73 11.09 20.36 17.36
N SER A 74 12.05 20.42 16.42
CA SER A 74 13.09 21.46 16.42
C SER A 74 12.51 22.86 16.19
N ALA A 75 11.58 22.99 15.24
CA ALA A 75 10.93 24.27 14.94
C ALA A 75 10.08 24.78 16.12
N ALA A 76 9.34 23.88 16.77
CA ALA A 76 8.55 24.17 17.96
C ALA A 76 9.41 24.65 19.13
N HIS A 77 10.51 23.95 19.44
CA HIS A 77 11.43 24.38 20.51
C HIS A 77 12.07 25.74 20.21
N LYS A 78 12.45 25.99 18.95
CA LYS A 78 12.98 27.29 18.52
C LYS A 78 11.95 28.40 18.75
N ALA A 79 10.69 28.16 18.38
CA ALA A 79 9.61 29.13 18.57
C ALA A 79 9.35 29.40 20.06
N LEU A 80 9.29 28.36 20.90
CA LEU A 80 9.10 28.49 22.35
C LEU A 80 10.24 29.23 23.06
N ALA A 81 11.46 29.16 22.54
CA ALA A 81 12.60 29.93 23.05
C ALA A 81 12.59 31.41 22.62
N GLY A 82 11.70 31.79 21.68
CA GLY A 82 11.58 33.14 21.15
C GLY A 82 10.48 33.97 21.78
N THR A 83 10.08 35.00 21.04
CA THR A 83 9.00 35.93 21.37
C THR A 83 7.62 35.30 21.12
N THR A 84 6.56 35.92 21.65
CA THR A 84 5.17 35.55 21.33
C THR A 84 4.91 35.51 19.83
N GLU A 85 5.56 36.41 19.09
CA GLU A 85 5.37 36.54 17.65
C GLU A 85 6.08 35.42 16.89
N ASP A 86 7.18 34.89 17.43
CA ASP A 86 7.82 33.67 16.92
C ASP A 86 6.92 32.45 17.11
N VAL A 87 6.28 32.32 18.27
CA VAL A 87 5.30 31.25 18.56
C VAL A 87 4.10 31.35 17.61
N ARG A 88 3.54 32.56 17.44
CA ARG A 88 2.44 32.80 16.50
C ARG A 88 2.83 32.48 15.06
N THR A 89 4.01 32.90 14.63
CA THR A 89 4.52 32.66 13.27
C THR A 89 4.71 31.17 13.01
N PHE A 90 5.25 30.43 13.99
CA PHE A 90 5.35 28.99 13.92
C PHE A 90 3.98 28.34 13.73
N LEU A 91 2.97 28.69 14.53
CA LEU A 91 1.63 28.12 14.40
C LEU A 91 0.95 28.48 13.08
N LYS A 92 1.15 29.71 12.58
CA LYS A 92 0.59 30.17 11.30
C LYS A 92 1.17 29.46 10.08
N THR A 93 2.49 29.33 10.01
CA THR A 93 3.18 28.88 8.79
C THR A 93 4.33 27.93 9.04
N GLY A 94 5.07 28.11 10.14
CA GLY A 94 6.25 27.29 10.47
C GLY A 94 5.95 25.81 10.68
N LEU A 95 4.79 25.49 11.27
CA LEU A 95 4.35 24.12 11.52
C LEU A 95 4.16 23.35 10.20
N ALA A 96 3.41 23.93 9.26
CA ALA A 96 3.16 23.31 7.96
C ALA A 96 4.47 23.10 7.17
N LYS A 97 5.39 24.07 7.23
CA LYS A 97 6.71 23.94 6.62
C LYS A 97 7.53 22.82 7.25
N ALA A 98 7.60 22.76 8.57
CA ALA A 98 8.35 21.73 9.28
C ALA A 98 7.76 20.33 9.08
N GLN A 99 6.43 20.22 8.97
CA GLN A 99 5.75 18.97 8.60
C GLN A 99 6.10 18.52 7.18
N ASP A 100 6.16 19.44 6.21
CA ASP A 100 6.58 19.10 4.84
C ASP A 100 8.04 18.62 4.81
N GLU A 101 8.94 19.30 5.53
CA GLU A 101 10.33 18.87 5.67
C GLU A 101 10.43 17.45 6.28
N ASP A 102 9.67 17.15 7.33
CA ASP A 102 9.60 15.81 7.91
C ASP A 102 9.06 14.77 6.90
N ASN A 103 8.05 15.12 6.10
CA ASN A 103 7.52 14.26 5.04
C ASN A 103 8.55 13.99 3.93
N MET A 104 9.27 15.02 3.48
CA MET A 104 10.36 14.85 2.50
C MET A 104 11.42 13.89 3.02
N VAL A 105 11.85 14.06 4.27
CA VAL A 105 12.84 13.17 4.91
C VAL A 105 12.30 11.73 5.01
N ALA A 106 11.02 11.55 5.31
CA ALA A 106 10.39 10.23 5.33
C ALA A 106 10.45 9.54 3.95
N ILE A 107 10.15 10.28 2.88
CA ILE A 107 10.21 9.76 1.50
C ILE A 107 11.65 9.46 1.08
N LEU A 108 12.60 10.34 1.39
CA LEU A 108 14.03 10.09 1.12
C LEU A 108 14.56 8.86 1.87
N ARG A 109 14.09 8.61 3.10
CA ARG A 109 14.42 7.39 3.83
C ARG A 109 13.86 6.14 3.15
N ILE A 110 12.63 6.20 2.62
CA ILE A 110 12.06 5.10 1.82
C ILE A 110 12.94 4.81 0.61
N LEU A 111 13.36 5.85 -0.13
CA LEU A 111 14.26 5.70 -1.27
C LEU A 111 15.64 5.14 -0.88
N GLY A 112 16.18 5.55 0.27
CA GLY A 112 17.42 5.01 0.83
C GLY A 112 17.36 3.50 1.14
N GLY A 113 16.16 2.95 1.34
CA GLY A 113 15.91 1.52 1.50
C GLY A 113 16.02 0.70 0.20
N LYS A 114 16.35 1.33 -0.94
CA LYS A 114 16.42 0.72 -2.28
C LYS A 114 15.13 -0.04 -2.62
N PRO A 115 13.97 0.64 -2.62
CA PRO A 115 12.70 0.00 -2.85
C PRO A 115 12.57 -0.42 -4.33
N GLY A 116 11.48 -1.10 -4.66
CA GLY A 116 11.18 -1.48 -6.04
C GLY A 116 10.95 -0.28 -6.97
N LYS A 117 10.76 -0.59 -8.26
CA LYS A 117 10.66 0.45 -9.30
C LYS A 117 9.38 1.28 -9.16
N GLY A 118 8.27 0.66 -8.79
CA GLY A 118 7.00 1.32 -8.54
C GLY A 118 7.11 2.33 -7.40
N VAL A 119 7.61 1.87 -6.24
CA VAL A 119 7.83 2.77 -5.10
C VAL A 119 8.81 3.88 -5.43
N THR A 120 9.92 3.58 -6.13
CA THR A 120 10.90 4.60 -6.53
C THR A 120 10.27 5.67 -7.43
N ARG A 121 9.44 5.26 -8.39
CA ARG A 121 8.75 6.17 -9.32
C ARG A 121 7.77 7.09 -8.58
N GLU A 122 6.88 6.52 -7.76
CA GLU A 122 5.86 7.30 -7.04
C GLU A 122 6.45 8.17 -5.93
N ALA A 123 7.54 7.73 -5.28
CA ALA A 123 8.26 8.53 -4.31
C ALA A 123 8.90 9.77 -4.93
N ASN A 124 9.59 9.62 -6.08
CA ASN A 124 10.17 10.77 -6.79
C ASN A 124 9.09 11.74 -7.28
N LYS A 125 7.99 11.21 -7.83
CA LYS A 125 6.84 12.05 -8.21
C LYS A 125 6.29 12.87 -7.04
N ALA A 126 6.21 12.28 -5.85
CA ALA A 126 5.78 13.00 -4.65
C ALA A 126 6.84 14.03 -4.17
N LEU A 127 8.13 13.77 -4.38
CA LEU A 127 9.21 14.71 -4.07
C LEU A 127 9.23 15.91 -5.03
N ASP A 128 8.90 15.70 -6.30
CA ASP A 128 8.82 16.75 -7.33
C ASP A 128 7.50 17.55 -7.24
N GLY A 129 6.54 17.08 -6.44
CA GLY A 129 5.22 17.67 -6.27
C GLY A 129 5.09 18.63 -5.08
N THR A 130 3.84 18.84 -4.67
CA THR A 130 3.45 19.72 -3.55
C THR A 130 3.52 19.00 -2.19
N PRO A 131 3.43 19.73 -1.06
CA PRO A 131 3.28 19.09 0.25
C PRO A 131 2.09 18.14 0.34
N ALA A 132 0.99 18.44 -0.37
CA ALA A 132 -0.17 17.57 -0.43
C ALA A 132 0.14 16.24 -1.15
N ASP A 133 0.98 16.26 -2.19
CA ASP A 133 1.41 15.06 -2.90
C ASP A 133 2.27 14.15 -2.02
N ARG A 134 3.17 14.74 -1.22
CA ARG A 134 3.98 13.99 -0.23
C ARG A 134 3.10 13.30 0.81
N ILE A 135 2.10 14.01 1.33
CA ILE A 135 1.13 13.46 2.28
C ILE A 135 0.33 12.34 1.62
N ALA A 136 -0.18 12.55 0.40
CA ALA A 136 -0.97 11.55 -0.32
C ALA A 136 -0.17 10.26 -0.57
N PHE A 137 1.11 10.41 -0.95
CA PHE A 137 2.03 9.29 -1.12
C PHE A 137 2.24 8.54 0.20
N LEU A 138 2.63 9.23 1.28
CA LEU A 138 2.88 8.60 2.57
C LEU A 138 1.62 7.93 3.16
N LYS A 139 0.44 8.53 2.94
CA LYS A 139 -0.83 8.02 3.46
C LYS A 139 -1.34 6.80 2.69
N THR A 140 -1.22 6.79 1.36
CA THR A 140 -1.83 5.73 0.53
C THR A 140 -0.99 5.32 -0.69
N GLY A 141 -0.24 6.24 -1.30
CA GLY A 141 0.52 5.97 -2.51
C GLY A 141 1.62 4.93 -2.32
N LEU A 142 2.30 4.95 -1.17
CA LEU A 142 3.36 3.99 -0.83
C LEU A 142 2.85 2.55 -0.86
N ALA A 143 1.72 2.27 -0.20
CA ALA A 143 1.15 0.93 -0.14
C ALA A 143 0.73 0.44 -1.53
N LYS A 144 0.15 1.31 -2.36
CA LYS A 144 -0.21 0.98 -3.75
C LYS A 144 1.02 0.67 -4.59
N ALA A 145 2.07 1.47 -4.47
CA ALA A 145 3.31 1.29 -5.21
C ALA A 145 4.06 0.02 -4.78
N GLN A 146 4.06 -0.30 -3.48
CA GLN A 146 4.59 -1.55 -2.94
C GLN A 146 3.82 -2.77 -3.48
N ASP A 147 2.50 -2.65 -3.59
CA ASP A 147 1.68 -3.71 -4.14
C ASP A 147 1.95 -3.96 -5.63
N GLU A 148 2.12 -2.90 -6.43
CA GLU A 148 2.58 -3.00 -7.82
C GLU A 148 3.93 -3.72 -7.91
N ASP A 149 4.90 -3.33 -7.08
CA ASP A 149 6.21 -3.98 -7.02
C ASP A 149 6.10 -5.47 -6.64
N ASN A 150 5.22 -5.82 -5.70
CA ASN A 150 4.95 -7.20 -5.30
C ASN A 150 4.33 -8.01 -6.44
N MET A 151 3.35 -7.46 -7.16
CA MET A 151 2.77 -8.12 -8.35
C MET A 151 3.85 -8.41 -9.39
N VAL A 152 4.70 -7.44 -9.69
CA VAL A 152 5.80 -7.60 -10.64
C VAL A 152 6.80 -8.66 -10.17
N ALA A 153 7.09 -8.72 -8.86
CA ALA A 153 7.96 -9.76 -8.29
C ALA A 153 7.37 -11.16 -8.48
N ILE A 154 6.07 -11.33 -8.24
CA ILE A 154 5.38 -12.62 -8.42
C ILE A 154 5.31 -13.02 -9.91
N LEU A 155 5.00 -12.08 -10.80
CA LEU A 155 5.01 -12.32 -12.24
C LEU A 155 6.41 -12.71 -12.74
N ARG A 156 7.47 -12.14 -12.18
CA ARG A 156 8.86 -12.54 -12.49
C ARG A 156 9.15 -13.97 -12.03
N ILE A 157 8.66 -14.36 -10.85
CA ILE A 157 8.77 -15.76 -10.37
C ILE A 157 8.09 -16.70 -11.36
N LEU A 158 6.86 -16.39 -11.78
CA LEU A 158 6.12 -17.18 -12.78
C LEU A 158 6.84 -17.24 -14.14
N GLY A 159 7.43 -16.12 -14.57
CA GLY A 159 8.26 -16.06 -15.79
C GLY A 159 9.49 -16.96 -15.76
N GLY A 160 9.97 -17.31 -14.56
CA GLY A 160 11.03 -18.30 -14.33
C GLY A 160 10.60 -19.76 -14.52
N LYS A 161 9.35 -20.02 -14.91
CA LYS A 161 8.77 -21.36 -15.08
C LYS A 161 8.98 -22.26 -13.85
N PRO A 162 8.47 -21.83 -12.68
CA PRO A 162 8.70 -22.56 -11.45
C PRO A 162 7.89 -23.87 -11.44
N GLY A 163 8.07 -24.68 -10.40
CA GLY A 163 7.31 -25.92 -10.21
C GLY A 163 5.80 -25.68 -10.04
N LYS A 164 5.03 -26.77 -9.96
CA LYS A 164 3.57 -26.72 -9.94
C LYS A 164 3.04 -26.09 -8.64
N GLY A 165 3.67 -26.39 -7.51
CA GLY A 165 3.34 -25.82 -6.20
C GLY A 165 3.55 -24.31 -6.20
N VAL A 166 4.74 -23.85 -6.59
CA VAL A 166 5.02 -22.41 -6.70
C VAL A 166 4.08 -21.72 -7.68
N THR A 167 3.82 -22.32 -8.85
CA THR A 167 2.89 -21.76 -9.84
C THR A 167 1.48 -21.58 -9.27
N ARG A 168 0.98 -22.58 -8.55
CA ARG A 168 -0.36 -22.56 -7.94
C ARG A 168 -0.47 -21.48 -6.87
N GLU A 169 0.46 -21.44 -5.93
CA GLU A 169 0.42 -20.47 -4.83
C GLU A 169 0.70 -19.03 -5.30
N ALA A 170 1.55 -18.85 -6.32
CA ALA A 170 1.79 -17.56 -6.95
C ALA A 170 0.51 -17.00 -7.61
N ASN A 171 -0.20 -17.82 -8.40
CA ASN A 171 -1.46 -17.40 -9.01
C ASN A 171 -2.52 -17.07 -7.96
N LYS A 172 -2.65 -17.91 -6.92
CA LYS A 172 -3.55 -17.64 -5.79
C LYS A 172 -3.25 -16.30 -5.12
N ALA A 173 -1.97 -15.95 -4.96
CA ALA A 173 -1.57 -14.67 -4.38
C ALA A 173 -1.89 -13.49 -5.33
N LEU A 174 -1.73 -13.66 -6.64
CA LEU A 174 -2.09 -12.64 -7.64
C LEU A 174 -3.60 -12.39 -7.69
N ASP A 175 -4.40 -13.44 -7.60
CA ASP A 175 -5.88 -13.35 -7.58
C ASP A 175 -6.42 -12.80 -6.25
N GLY A 176 -5.57 -12.69 -5.22
CA GLY A 176 -5.92 -12.22 -3.89
C GLY A 176 -5.68 -10.73 -3.65
N THR A 177 -5.54 -10.39 -2.36
CA THR A 177 -5.31 -9.04 -1.86
C THR A 177 -3.82 -8.67 -1.84
N PRO A 178 -3.47 -7.38 -1.63
CA PRO A 178 -2.08 -6.98 -1.38
C PRO A 178 -1.42 -7.74 -0.21
N ALA A 179 -2.22 -8.11 0.80
CA ALA A 179 -1.74 -8.90 1.93
C ALA A 179 -1.37 -10.33 1.51
N ASP A 180 -2.13 -10.95 0.60
CA ASP A 180 -1.84 -12.28 0.06
C ASP A 180 -0.54 -12.29 -0.76
N ARG A 181 -0.32 -11.26 -1.59
CA ARG A 181 0.93 -11.08 -2.33
C ARG A 181 2.13 -10.92 -1.40
N THR A 182 1.96 -10.12 -0.35
CA THR A 182 3.00 -9.93 0.68
C THR A 182 3.28 -11.24 1.42
N ALA A 183 2.24 -11.99 1.82
CA ALA A 183 2.37 -13.25 2.53
C ALA A 183 3.07 -14.33 1.68
N PHE A 184 2.74 -14.41 0.40
CA PHE A 184 3.40 -15.29 -0.56
C PHE A 184 4.88 -14.95 -0.70
N LEU A 185 5.23 -13.69 -0.95
CA LEU A 185 6.63 -13.29 -1.09
C LEU A 185 7.44 -13.46 0.21
N LYS A 186 6.83 -13.24 1.38
CA LYS A 186 7.50 -13.38 2.68
C LYS A 186 7.72 -14.83 3.08
N THR A 187 6.75 -15.71 2.80
CA THR A 187 6.76 -17.09 3.34
C THR A 187 6.24 -18.13 2.36
N GLY A 188 5.17 -17.83 1.61
CA GLY A 188 4.50 -18.80 0.75
C GLY A 188 5.39 -19.37 -0.35
N LEU A 189 6.24 -18.54 -0.98
CA LEU A 189 7.19 -18.97 -2.01
C LEU A 189 8.09 -20.10 -1.50
N ARG A 190 8.66 -19.93 -0.30
CA ARG A 190 9.57 -20.91 0.31
C ARG A 190 8.85 -22.24 0.58
N LEU A 191 7.62 -22.18 1.08
CA LEU A 191 6.82 -23.38 1.37
C LEU A 191 6.39 -24.10 0.09
N ALA A 192 5.98 -23.35 -0.92
CA ALA A 192 5.59 -23.88 -2.22
C ALA A 192 6.80 -24.53 -2.94
N GLN A 193 7.98 -23.92 -2.83
CA GLN A 193 9.22 -24.50 -3.34
C GLN A 193 9.54 -25.83 -2.64
N ALA A 194 9.36 -25.91 -1.32
CA ALA A 194 9.56 -27.15 -0.57
C ALA A 194 8.58 -28.26 -0.97
N GLU A 195 7.34 -27.91 -1.33
CA GLU A 195 6.37 -28.87 -1.88
C GLU A 195 6.87 -29.43 -3.22
N ASP A 196 7.30 -28.55 -4.14
CA ASP A 196 7.86 -28.98 -5.43
C ASP A 196 9.12 -29.85 -5.25
N ASP A 197 10.02 -29.46 -4.33
CA ASP A 197 11.24 -30.20 -4.04
C ASP A 197 10.93 -31.58 -3.41
N ARG A 198 9.89 -31.71 -2.57
CA ARG A 198 9.45 -33.01 -2.02
C ARG A 198 8.97 -33.94 -3.11
N VAL A 199 8.20 -33.42 -4.07
CA VAL A 199 7.74 -34.21 -5.22
C VAL A 199 8.92 -34.72 -6.04
N GLU A 200 9.94 -33.89 -6.26
CA GLU A 200 11.16 -34.33 -6.97
C GLU A 200 11.96 -35.35 -6.16
N ALA A 201 12.05 -35.20 -4.83
CA ALA A 201 12.69 -36.19 -3.96
C ALA A 201 12.01 -37.56 -4.04
N PHE A 202 10.66 -37.59 -4.01
CA PHE A 202 9.90 -38.83 -4.22
C PHE A 202 10.12 -39.42 -5.63
N ARG A 203 10.28 -38.57 -6.65
CA ARG A 203 10.61 -39.02 -8.00
C ARG A 203 11.98 -39.68 -8.07
N ILE A 204 12.97 -39.14 -7.35
CA ILE A 204 14.30 -39.76 -7.21
C ILE A 204 14.18 -41.13 -6.52
N LEU A 205 13.42 -41.21 -5.43
CA LEU A 205 13.19 -42.45 -4.69
C LEU A 205 12.54 -43.56 -5.52
N ALA A 206 11.74 -43.19 -6.53
CA ALA A 206 11.08 -44.11 -7.44
C ALA A 206 11.95 -44.57 -8.63
N ARG A 207 13.19 -44.07 -8.77
CA ARG A 207 14.08 -44.46 -9.88
C ARG A 207 14.52 -45.94 -9.73
N PRO A 208 14.41 -46.76 -10.79
CA PRO A 208 14.98 -48.10 -10.78
C PRO A 208 16.50 -48.06 -10.55
N GLY A 209 17.03 -48.99 -9.75
CA GLY A 209 18.47 -49.09 -9.51
C GLY A 209 19.07 -48.00 -8.61
N LEU A 210 18.26 -47.24 -7.87
CA LEU A 210 18.75 -46.25 -6.90
C LEU A 210 19.63 -46.89 -5.82
N SER A 211 20.82 -46.33 -5.58
CA SER A 211 21.72 -46.80 -4.53
C SER A 211 21.13 -46.59 -3.13
N ASP A 212 21.51 -47.43 -2.17
CA ASP A 212 21.06 -47.32 -0.78
C ASP A 212 21.52 -46.01 -0.12
N ALA A 213 22.73 -45.54 -0.46
CA ALA A 213 23.26 -44.27 0.01
C ALA A 213 22.40 -43.09 -0.48
N LEU A 214 22.05 -43.07 -1.77
CA LEU A 214 21.22 -42.01 -2.34
C LEU A 214 19.78 -42.08 -1.81
N ARG A 215 19.26 -43.29 -1.57
CA ARG A 215 17.98 -43.50 -0.90
C ARG A 215 17.97 -42.91 0.50
N ALA A 216 18.98 -43.22 1.32
CA ALA A 216 19.08 -42.70 2.69
C ALA A 216 19.20 -41.17 2.72
N ALA A 217 20.00 -40.60 1.81
CA ALA A 217 20.13 -39.15 1.67
C ALA A 217 18.81 -38.46 1.29
N ALA A 218 18.05 -39.05 0.35
CA ALA A 218 16.75 -38.52 -0.05
C ALA A 218 15.71 -38.55 1.08
N VAL A 219 15.64 -39.67 1.83
CA VAL A 219 14.73 -39.79 2.99
C VAL A 219 15.07 -38.75 4.06
N LYS A 220 16.35 -38.63 4.41
CA LYS A 220 16.81 -37.62 5.37
C LYS A 220 16.44 -36.20 4.93
N ALA A 221 16.61 -35.89 3.65
CA ALA A 221 16.29 -34.56 3.11
C ALA A 221 14.77 -34.26 3.16
N ILE A 222 13.91 -35.25 2.92
CA ILE A 222 12.45 -35.10 3.00
C ILE A 222 11.98 -34.80 4.42
N GLU A 223 12.61 -35.42 5.42
CA GLU A 223 12.30 -35.23 6.85
C GLU A 223 12.93 -33.96 7.44
N GLY A 224 13.87 -33.35 6.72
CA GLY A 224 14.59 -32.15 7.11
C GLY A 224 13.86 -30.83 6.83
N THR A 225 14.61 -29.73 6.92
CA THR A 225 14.08 -28.39 6.61
C THR A 225 13.89 -28.20 5.09
N PRO A 226 13.06 -27.24 4.66
CA PRO A 226 12.97 -26.84 3.25
C PRO A 226 14.32 -26.54 2.60
N GLU A 227 15.27 -25.99 3.37
CA GLU A 227 16.60 -25.64 2.90
C GLU A 227 17.47 -26.89 2.73
N GLU A 228 17.40 -27.87 3.64
CA GLU A 228 18.07 -29.17 3.51
C GLU A 228 17.54 -29.96 2.32
N LEU A 229 16.21 -29.96 2.14
CA LEU A 229 15.57 -30.57 1.00
C LEU A 229 16.00 -29.91 -0.32
N ARG A 230 16.00 -28.57 -0.37
CA ARG A 230 16.45 -27.83 -1.55
C ARG A 230 17.90 -28.11 -1.86
N TYR A 231 18.76 -28.17 -0.84
CA TYR A 231 20.16 -28.52 -1.01
C TYR A 231 20.31 -29.93 -1.60
N PHE A 232 19.58 -30.92 -1.08
CA PHE A 232 19.60 -32.28 -1.62
C PHE A 232 19.21 -32.30 -3.11
N ILE A 233 18.12 -31.62 -3.49
CA ILE A 233 17.65 -31.56 -4.87
C ILE A 233 18.64 -30.85 -5.80
N THR A 234 19.30 -29.78 -5.35
CA THR A 234 20.14 -28.98 -6.24
C THR A 234 21.61 -29.40 -6.26
N VAL A 235 22.11 -30.00 -5.18
CA VAL A 235 23.53 -30.32 -4.98
C VAL A 235 23.71 -31.73 -4.41
N GLY A 236 23.08 -32.02 -3.28
CA GLY A 236 23.37 -33.21 -2.48
C GLY A 236 23.20 -34.54 -3.22
N GLN A 237 22.19 -34.67 -4.09
CA GLN A 237 21.96 -35.91 -4.85
C GLN A 237 23.11 -36.28 -5.82
N PHE A 238 24.00 -35.34 -6.15
CA PHE A 238 25.14 -35.56 -7.06
C PHE A 238 26.45 -35.84 -6.32
N GLN A 239 26.43 -35.82 -4.99
CA GLN A 239 27.61 -36.01 -4.13
C GLN A 239 27.61 -37.38 -3.42
N VAL A 240 26.58 -38.20 -3.64
CA VAL A 240 26.33 -39.47 -2.95
C VAL A 240 26.58 -40.66 -3.87
#